data_AF-A0AAT9WKB7-F1
#
_entry.id   AF-A0AAT9WKB7-F1
#
_cell.length_a   1.000
_cell.length_b   1.000
_cell.length_c   1.000
_cell.angle_alpha   90.00
_cell.angle_beta   90.00
_cell.angle_gamma   90.00
#
_symmetry.space_group_name_H-M   'P 1'
#
loop_
_entity.id
_entity.type
_entity.pdbx_description
1 polymer ?
#
loop_
_entity_poly.entity_id
_entity_poly.type
_entity_poly.pdbx_seq_one_letter_code
_entity_poly.pdbx_strand_id
1 'polypeptide(L)'
;MIDQEFFSRLRALNDKFAAGVPATLARLGELRARFDPQAPDPGQVAELHQILHTIAGSAATFGFRTMGQQARAIEQRLRVLMAFEQVPAADWQDWLASLDQYTAWAAADPKSDDYPA
;
A
#
# COMPACT_ATOMS: atom_id res chain seq x y z
N MET A 1 23.81 -24.49 15.67
CA MET A 1 23.79 -23.18 16.36
C MET A 1 23.57 -22.01 15.39
N ILE A 2 23.81 -22.17 14.08
CA ILE A 2 23.59 -21.14 13.05
C ILE A 2 22.10 -20.83 12.81
N ASP A 3 21.21 -21.80 13.02
CA ASP A 3 19.76 -21.63 12.78
C ASP A 3 19.09 -20.64 13.74
N GLN A 4 19.47 -20.62 15.02
CA GLN A 4 18.76 -19.83 16.04
C GLN A 4 18.97 -18.32 15.86
N GLU A 5 20.17 -17.89 15.50
CA GLU A 5 20.47 -16.47 15.28
C GLU A 5 19.79 -15.95 14.01
N PHE A 6 19.78 -16.76 12.95
CA PHE A 6 19.07 -16.45 11.70
C PHE A 6 17.56 -16.26 11.93
N PHE A 7 16.91 -17.21 12.61
CA PHE A 7 15.48 -17.10 12.91
C PHE A 7 15.15 -15.92 13.84
N SER A 8 16.04 -15.59 14.77
CA SER A 8 15.86 -14.43 15.66
C SER A 8 15.93 -13.12 14.89
N ARG A 9 16.88 -12.98 13.94
CA ARG A 9 16.98 -11.81 13.06
C ARG A 9 15.77 -11.70 12.13
N LEU A 10 15.32 -12.81 11.54
CA LEU A 10 14.14 -12.83 10.68
C LEU A 10 12.88 -12.41 11.46
N ARG A 11 12.70 -12.91 12.69
CA ARG A 11 11.60 -12.51 13.56
C ARG A 11 11.65 -11.02 13.89
N ALA A 12 12.81 -10.48 14.25
CA ALA A 12 12.97 -9.06 14.53
C ALA A 12 12.63 -8.17 13.31
N LEU A 13 13.00 -8.59 12.10
CA LEU A 13 12.63 -7.88 10.87
C LEU A 13 11.12 -7.94 10.61
N ASN A 14 10.50 -9.11 10.81
CA ASN A 14 9.05 -9.28 10.70
C ASN A 14 8.30 -8.40 11.70
N ASP A 15 8.72 -8.40 12.97
CA ASP A 15 8.10 -7.61 14.03
C ASP A 15 8.23 -6.11 13.71
N LYS A 16 9.38 -5.67 13.21
CA LYS A 16 9.58 -4.28 12.77
C LYS A 16 8.68 -3.90 11.59
N PHE A 17 8.53 -4.79 10.61
CA PHE A 17 7.63 -4.57 9.48
C PHE A 17 6.17 -4.47 9.97
N ALA A 18 5.73 -5.44 10.78
CA ALA A 18 4.39 -5.49 11.35
C ALA A 18 4.07 -4.23 12.19
N ALA A 19 5.02 -3.76 12.99
CA ALA A 19 4.89 -2.53 13.77
C ALA A 19 4.84 -1.26 12.89
N GLY A 20 5.42 -1.32 11.68
CA GLY A 20 5.38 -0.23 10.70
C GLY A 20 4.07 -0.13 9.92
N VAL A 21 3.36 -1.24 9.74
CA VAL A 21 2.12 -1.29 8.94
C VAL A 21 1.09 -0.24 9.37
N PRO A 22 0.73 -0.08 10.66
CA PRO A 22 -0.23 0.93 11.08
C PRO A 22 0.18 2.36 10.71
N ALA A 23 1.46 2.70 10.87
CA ALA A 23 1.97 4.02 10.51
C ALA A 23 1.93 4.25 8.98
N THR A 24 2.25 3.22 8.19
CA THR A 24 2.13 3.27 6.73
C THR A 24 0.68 3.46 6.28
N LEU A 25 -0.27 2.74 6.88
CA LEU A 25 -1.70 2.89 6.57
C LEU A 25 -2.22 4.27 6.97
N ALA A 26 -1.82 4.80 8.13
CA ALA A 26 -2.15 6.16 8.54
C ALA A 26 -1.64 7.19 7.52
N ARG A 27 -0.40 7.02 7.02
CA ARG A 27 0.17 7.90 6.00
C ARG A 27 -0.61 7.85 4.69
N LEU A 28 -1.02 6.67 4.24
CA LEU A 28 -1.89 6.53 3.07
C LEU A 28 -3.23 7.25 3.29
N GLY A 29 -3.82 7.13 4.48
CA GLY A 29 -5.05 7.85 4.85
C GLY A 29 -4.88 9.38 4.83
N GLU A 30 -3.78 9.92 5.35
CA GLU A 30 -3.46 11.34 5.29
C GLU A 30 -3.32 11.85 3.85
N LEU A 31 -2.58 11.09 3.03
CA LEU A 31 -2.43 11.36 1.61
C LEU A 31 -3.77 11.34 0.90
N ARG A 32 -4.60 10.34 1.18
CA ARG A 32 -5.92 10.19 0.59
C ARG A 32 -6.87 11.34 0.97
N ALA A 33 -6.85 11.77 2.24
CA ALA A 33 -7.74 12.80 2.76
C ALA A 33 -7.49 14.18 2.12
N ARG A 34 -6.24 14.47 1.74
CA ARG A 34 -5.86 15.74 1.10
C ARG A 34 -5.86 15.69 -0.43
N PHE A 35 -6.20 14.55 -1.04
CA PHE A 35 -6.15 14.35 -2.48
C PHE A 35 -7.32 15.02 -3.18
N ASP A 36 -7.03 15.92 -4.13
CA ASP A 36 -8.03 16.51 -5.01
C ASP A 36 -8.04 15.77 -6.36
N PRO A 37 -9.10 15.02 -6.71
CA PRO A 37 -9.20 14.33 -7.99
C PRO A 37 -9.37 15.28 -9.19
N GLN A 38 -9.75 16.55 -8.97
CA GLN A 38 -9.84 17.55 -10.04
C GLN A 38 -8.50 18.22 -10.34
N ALA A 39 -7.60 18.24 -9.34
CA ALA A 39 -6.26 18.80 -9.46
C ALA A 39 -5.24 17.94 -8.68
N PRO A 40 -4.92 16.73 -9.17
CA PRO A 40 -3.96 15.85 -8.51
C PRO A 40 -2.58 16.50 -8.40
N ASP A 41 -2.06 16.64 -7.17
CA ASP A 41 -0.70 17.13 -6.95
C ASP A 41 0.32 16.03 -7.36
N PRO A 42 1.25 16.31 -8.30
CA PRO A 42 2.25 15.33 -8.71
C PRO A 42 3.13 14.82 -7.55
N GLY A 43 3.42 15.67 -6.56
CA GLY A 43 4.21 15.29 -5.39
C GLY A 43 3.48 14.25 -4.53
N GLN A 44 2.20 14.51 -4.24
CA GLN A 44 1.31 13.58 -3.56
C GLN A 44 1.13 12.25 -4.32
N VAL A 45 0.94 12.30 -5.64
CA VAL A 45 0.81 11.11 -6.49
C VAL A 45 2.07 10.26 -6.44
N ALA A 46 3.26 10.89 -6.53
CA ALA A 46 4.53 10.19 -6.43
C ALA A 46 4.73 9.54 -5.05
N GLU A 47 4.32 10.21 -3.97
CA GLU A 47 4.40 9.67 -2.61
C GLU A 47 3.49 8.43 -2.44
N LEU A 48 2.25 8.50 -2.92
CA LEU A 48 1.32 7.36 -2.94
C LEU A 48 1.92 6.16 -3.69
N HIS A 49 2.49 6.41 -4.88
CA HIS A 49 3.16 5.39 -5.67
C HIS A 49 4.33 4.75 -4.91
N GLN A 50 5.20 5.54 -4.28
CA GLN A 50 6.35 5.02 -3.55
C GLN A 50 5.96 4.16 -2.35
N ILE A 51 4.92 4.56 -1.61
CA ILE A 51 4.42 3.76 -0.48
C ILE A 51 3.86 2.43 -0.96
N LEU A 52 3.00 2.45 -1.99
CA LEU A 52 2.43 1.23 -2.57
C LEU A 52 3.51 0.30 -3.12
N HIS A 53 4.50 0.84 -3.82
CA HIS A 53 5.66 0.10 -4.33
C HIS A 53 6.44 -0.59 -3.19
N THR A 54 6.67 0.12 -2.09
CA THR A 54 7.39 -0.40 -0.93
C THR A 54 6.64 -1.57 -0.30
N ILE A 55 5.32 -1.43 -0.10
CA ILE A 55 4.48 -2.51 0.43
C ILE A 55 4.49 -3.70 -0.53
N ALA A 56 4.25 -3.47 -1.83
CA ALA A 56 4.21 -4.51 -2.85
C ALA A 56 5.52 -5.31 -2.92
N GLY A 57 6.67 -4.65 -2.76
CA GLY A 57 8.00 -5.29 -2.82
C GLY A 57 8.43 -6.02 -1.54
N SER A 58 7.88 -5.67 -0.38
CA SER A 58 8.38 -6.17 0.92
C SER A 58 7.39 -7.00 1.72
N ALA A 59 6.08 -6.81 1.54
CA ALA A 59 5.05 -7.44 2.37
C ALA A 59 5.06 -8.98 2.32
N ALA A 60 5.25 -9.57 1.12
CA ALA A 60 5.27 -11.02 0.95
C ALA A 60 6.39 -11.70 1.76
N THR A 61 7.55 -11.05 1.89
CA THR A 61 8.71 -11.55 2.66
C THR A 61 8.40 -11.70 4.16
N PHE A 62 7.46 -10.91 4.68
CA PHE A 62 7.09 -10.89 6.10
C PHE A 62 5.75 -11.57 6.39
N GLY A 63 5.19 -12.30 5.42
CA GLY A 63 3.93 -13.04 5.59
C GLY A 63 2.67 -12.21 5.39
N PHE A 64 2.76 -11.02 4.78
CA PHE A 64 1.63 -10.16 4.42
C PHE A 64 1.32 -10.31 2.93
N ARG A 65 1.07 -11.56 2.50
CA ARG A 65 1.01 -11.94 1.08
C ARG A 65 -0.08 -11.17 0.34
N THR A 66 -1.31 -11.26 0.83
CA THR A 66 -2.48 -10.63 0.19
C THR A 66 -2.35 -9.11 0.20
N MET A 67 -1.86 -8.52 1.29
CA MET A 67 -1.56 -7.08 1.37
C MET A 67 -0.57 -6.64 0.28
N GLY A 68 0.53 -7.37 0.09
CA GLY A 68 1.51 -7.07 -0.96
C GLY A 68 0.93 -7.20 -2.37
N GLN A 69 0.12 -8.23 -2.62
CA GLN A 69 -0.52 -8.45 -3.92
C GLN A 69 -1.51 -7.33 -4.26
N GLN A 70 -2.34 -6.92 -3.31
CA GLN A 70 -3.31 -5.84 -3.53
C GLN A 70 -2.63 -4.48 -3.66
N ALA A 71 -1.59 -4.20 -2.85
CA ALA A 71 -0.76 -3.02 -3.04
C ALA A 71 -0.15 -2.96 -4.44
N ARG A 72 0.34 -4.10 -4.98
CA ARG A 72 0.87 -4.21 -6.34
C ARG A 72 -0.20 -3.89 -7.39
N ALA A 73 -1.43 -4.40 -7.22
CA ALA A 73 -2.53 -4.16 -8.17
C ALA A 73 -2.91 -2.67 -8.21
N ILE A 74 -3.03 -2.03 -7.05
CA ILE A 74 -3.33 -0.60 -6.91
C ILE A 74 -2.17 0.26 -7.45
N GLU A 75 -0.91 -0.12 -7.18
CA GLU A 75 0.29 0.50 -7.75
C GLU A 75 0.26 0.48 -9.28
N GLN A 76 -0.07 -0.66 -9.90
CA GLN A 76 -0.12 -0.74 -11.37
C GLN A 76 -1.20 0.17 -11.95
N ARG A 77 -2.38 0.25 -11.34
CA ARG A 77 -3.43 1.18 -11.76
C ARG A 77 -2.98 2.64 -11.61
N LEU A 78 -2.28 2.98 -10.53
CA LEU A 78 -1.72 4.32 -10.34
C LEU A 78 -0.71 4.67 -11.43
N ARG A 79 0.17 3.73 -11.79
CA ARG A 79 1.15 3.92 -12.88
C ARG A 79 0.49 4.21 -14.21
N VAL A 80 -0.68 3.62 -14.48
CA VAL A 80 -1.47 3.93 -15.68
C VAL A 80 -1.94 5.37 -15.63
N LEU A 81 -2.53 5.83 -14.52
CA LEU A 81 -2.97 7.23 -14.38
C LEU A 81 -1.80 8.23 -14.53
N MET A 82 -0.64 7.92 -13.94
CA MET A 82 0.58 8.74 -14.05
C MET A 82 1.15 8.82 -15.48
N ALA A 83 0.79 7.90 -16.36
CA ALA A 83 1.31 7.87 -17.73
C ALA A 83 0.55 8.81 -18.69
N PHE A 84 -0.61 9.33 -18.28
CA PHE A 84 -1.41 10.25 -19.08
C PHE A 84 -1.24 11.70 -18.62
N GLU A 85 -1.13 12.62 -19.56
CA GLU A 85 -1.07 14.06 -19.27
C GLU A 85 -2.40 14.60 -18.73
N GLN A 86 -3.50 14.01 -19.17
CA GLN A 86 -4.86 14.38 -18.76
C GLN A 86 -5.60 13.11 -18.35
N VAL A 87 -6.05 13.08 -17.10
CA VAL A 87 -6.82 11.99 -16.53
C VAL A 87 -8.13 12.58 -16.00
N PRO A 88 -9.29 12.08 -16.45
CA PRO A 88 -10.58 12.45 -15.89
C PRO A 88 -10.62 12.28 -14.37
N ALA A 89 -11.26 13.22 -13.68
CA ALA A 89 -11.42 13.13 -12.23
C ALA A 89 -12.16 11.85 -11.78
N ALA A 90 -13.03 11.29 -12.63
CA ALA A 90 -13.69 10.01 -12.37
C ALA A 90 -12.69 8.85 -12.24
N ASP A 91 -11.66 8.79 -13.09
CA ASP A 91 -10.65 7.73 -13.01
C ASP A 91 -9.81 7.83 -11.73
N TRP A 92 -9.53 9.06 -11.28
CA TRP A 92 -8.91 9.30 -9.97
C TRP A 92 -9.84 8.85 -8.84
N GLN A 93 -11.13 9.18 -8.89
CA GLN A 93 -12.10 8.77 -7.88
C GLN A 93 -12.21 7.24 -7.78
N ASP A 94 -12.26 6.54 -8.91
CA ASP A 94 -12.32 5.08 -8.94
C ASP A 94 -11.05 4.43 -8.37
N TRP A 95 -9.89 5.02 -8.63
CA TRP A 95 -8.64 4.58 -8.03
C TRP A 95 -8.59 4.86 -6.52
N LEU A 96 -9.02 6.05 -6.09
CA LEU A 96 -9.08 6.44 -4.67
C LEU A 96 -10.05 5.55 -3.88
N ALA A 97 -11.19 5.17 -4.46
CA ALA A 97 -12.12 4.23 -3.83
C ALA A 97 -11.48 2.84 -3.60
N SER A 98 -10.61 2.42 -4.52
CA SER A 98 -9.86 1.17 -4.37
C SER A 98 -8.79 1.28 -3.27
N LEU A 99 -8.14 2.44 -3.15
CA LEU A 99 -7.22 2.73 -2.04
C LEU A 99 -7.96 2.76 -0.69
N ASP A 100 -9.16 3.32 -0.64
CA ASP A 100 -10.01 3.36 0.56
C ASP A 100 -10.38 1.95 1.02
N GLN A 101 -10.84 1.09 0.09
CA GLN A 101 -11.13 -0.31 0.38
C GLN A 101 -9.90 -1.06 0.91
N TYR A 102 -8.76 -0.88 0.25
CA TYR A 102 -7.51 -1.54 0.63
C TYR A 102 -7.03 -1.12 2.03
N THR A 103 -7.04 0.18 2.32
CA THR A 103 -6.60 0.69 3.62
C THR A 103 -7.56 0.29 4.74
N ALA A 104 -8.87 0.29 4.50
CA ALA A 104 -9.86 -0.17 5.46
C ALA A 104 -9.70 -1.67 5.79
N TRP A 105 -9.54 -2.51 4.77
CA TRP A 105 -9.27 -3.94 4.95
C TRP A 105 -7.96 -4.19 5.71
N ALA A 106 -6.88 -3.54 5.29
CA ALA A 106 -5.56 -3.73 5.90
C ALA A 106 -5.50 -3.19 7.34
N ALA A 107 -6.34 -2.21 7.69
CA ALA A 107 -6.46 -1.73 9.06
C ALA A 107 -7.19 -2.73 9.97
N ALA A 108 -8.10 -3.54 9.42
CA ALA A 108 -8.82 -4.56 10.16
C ALA A 108 -7.96 -5.81 10.40
N ASP A 109 -7.40 -6.37 9.33
CA ASP A 109 -6.45 -7.48 9.41
C ASP A 109 -5.54 -7.53 8.17
N PRO A 110 -4.31 -6.97 8.24
CA PRO A 110 -3.39 -6.94 7.11
C PRO A 110 -2.79 -8.31 6.75
N LYS A 111 -3.01 -9.34 7.59
CA LYS A 111 -2.57 -10.72 7.33
C LYS A 111 -3.68 -11.61 6.80
N SER A 112 -4.91 -11.10 6.73
CA SER A 112 -6.02 -11.85 6.17
C SER A 112 -5.73 -12.24 4.71
N ASP A 113 -6.27 -13.37 4.29
CA ASP A 113 -6.33 -13.74 2.87
C ASP A 113 -7.68 -13.36 2.24
N ASP A 114 -8.65 -12.95 3.08
CA ASP A 114 -10.00 -12.59 2.67
C ASP A 114 -10.06 -11.10 2.31
N TYR A 115 -9.50 -10.75 1.14
CA TYR A 115 -9.66 -9.42 0.57
C TYR A 115 -11.05 -9.29 -0.09
N PRO A 116 -11.85 -8.25 0.25
CA PRO A 116 -13.17 -8.07 -0.35
C PRO A 116 -13.04 -7.84 -1.86
N ALA A 117 -13.82 -8.62 -2.63
CA ALA A 117 -13.89 -8.53 -4.08
C ALA A 117 -14.54 -7.22 -4.57
#